data_AF-A0A9P8ZLA0-F1
#
_entry.id   AF-A0A9P8ZLA0-F1
#
_cell.length_a   1.000
_cell.length_b   1.000
_cell.length_c   1.000
_cell.angle_alpha   90.00
_cell.angle_beta   90.00
_cell.angle_gamma   90.00
#
_symmetry.space_group_name_H-M   'P 1'
#
loop_
_entity.id
_entity.type
_entity.pdbx_description
1 polymer ?
#
loop_
_entity_poly.entity_id
_entity_poly.type
_entity_poly.pdbx_seq_one_letter_code
_entity_poly.pdbx_strand_id
1 'polypeptide(L)' 'TKACAFGALRTTADHRKKAQLYEGASPSEKKDLWSEHGVRNSALLRLPYWNPIDWVAVDPMHNWLLGVLQAHLGEVFGL' A
#
# COMPACT_ATOMS: atom_id res chain seq x y z
N THR A 1 1.69 -13.34 -29.29
CA THR A 1 1.90 -12.30 -28.26
C THR A 1 0.71 -12.29 -27.31
N LYS A 2 0.78 -13.07 -26.22
CA LYS A 2 -0.25 -13.05 -25.19
C LYS A 2 0.08 -11.91 -24.23
N ALA A 3 -0.73 -10.86 -24.24
CA ALA A 3 -0.71 -9.87 -23.17
C ALA A 3 -1.17 -10.60 -21.90
N CYS A 4 -0.25 -10.85 -20.96
CA CYS A 4 -0.63 -11.18 -19.59
C CYS A 4 -1.45 -9.99 -19.09
N ALA A 5 -2.75 -10.17 -18.90
CA ALA A 5 -3.60 -9.18 -18.28
C ALA A 5 -3.18 -9.07 -16.80
N PHE A 6 -2.22 -8.19 -16.52
CA PHE A 6 -2.01 -7.69 -15.17
C PHE A 6 -3.36 -7.13 -14.72
N GLY A 7 -3.90 -7.65 -13.61
CA GLY A 7 -5.24 -7.32 -13.14
C GLY A 7 -5.47 -5.81 -13.05
N ALA A 8 -6.74 -5.39 -13.06
CA ALA A 8 -7.11 -3.97 -13.04
C ALA A 8 -6.28 -3.19 -12.00
N LEU A 9 -5.63 -2.12 -12.47
CA LEU A 9 -4.81 -1.27 -11.62
C LEU A 9 -5.68 -0.69 -10.49
N ARG A 10 -5.18 -0.77 -9.25
CA ARG A 10 -5.83 -0.12 -8.11
C ARG A 10 -5.89 1.39 -8.39
N THR A 11 -7.05 2.01 -8.15
CA THR A 11 -7.22 3.45 -8.28
C THR A 11 -7.44 4.09 -6.92
N THR A 12 -7.01 5.33 -6.76
CA THR A 12 -7.13 6.07 -5.50
C THR A 12 -8.59 6.21 -5.07
N ALA A 13 -9.50 6.37 -6.03
CA ALA A 13 -10.94 6.44 -5.78
C ALA A 13 -11.49 5.11 -5.23
N ASP A 14 -11.11 3.97 -5.82
CA ASP A 14 -11.51 2.64 -5.34
C ASP A 14 -10.97 2.37 -3.93
N HIS A 15 -9.71 2.74 -3.68
CA HIS A 15 -9.11 2.63 -2.35
C HIS A 15 -9.87 3.45 -1.30
N ARG A 16 -10.26 4.69 -1.62
CA ARG A 16 -11.04 5.56 -0.71
C ARG A 16 -12.42 4.97 -0.42
N LYS A 17 -13.12 4.45 -1.42
CA LYS A 17 -14.42 3.78 -1.23
C LYS A 17 -14.30 2.58 -0.30
N LYS A 18 -13.31 1.71 -0.52
CA LYS A 18 -13.06 0.53 0.33
C LYS A 18 -12.68 0.92 1.76
N ALA A 19 -11.92 1.99 1.94
CA ALA A 19 -11.59 2.50 3.27
C ALA A 19 -12.82 3.05 4.02
N GLN A 20 -13.74 3.72 3.31
CA GLN A 20 -15.01 4.19 3.89
C GLN A 20 -15.93 3.02 4.28
N LEU A 21 -16.01 1.98 3.43
CA LEU A 21 -16.73 0.74 3.75
C LEU A 21 -16.15 0.07 5.00
N TYR A 22 -14.82 0.00 5.09
CA TYR A 22 -14.14 -0.54 6.27
C TYR A 22 -14.42 0.31 7.53
N GLU A 23 -14.51 1.64 7.45
CA GLU A 23 -14.79 2.50 8.59
C GLU A 23 -16.18 2.24 9.20
N GLY A 24 -17.20 2.14 8.34
CA GLY A 24 -18.60 1.92 8.73
C GLY A 24 -18.95 0.48 9.11
N ALA A 25 -18.08 -0.49 8.83
CA ALA A 25 -18.34 -1.91 9.08
C ALA A 25 -18.22 -2.32 10.56
N SER A 26 -18.92 -3.40 10.93
CA SER A 26 -18.81 -4.05 12.24
C SER A 26 -17.45 -4.77 12.41
N PRO A 27 -17.05 -5.14 13.64
CA PRO A 27 -15.76 -5.80 13.88
C PRO A 27 -15.55 -7.11 13.11
N SER A 28 -16.61 -7.90 12.90
CA SER A 28 -16.55 -9.14 12.10
C SER A 28 -16.35 -8.82 10.62
N GLU A 29 -17.16 -7.90 10.08
CA GLU A 29 -17.10 -7.49 8.67
C GLU A 29 -15.79 -6.81 8.32
N LYS A 30 -15.19 -6.06 9.26
CA LYS A 30 -13.86 -5.46 9.10
C LYS A 30 -12.79 -6.51 8.81
N LYS A 31 -12.87 -7.68 9.45
CA LYS A 31 -11.91 -8.77 9.24
C LYS A 31 -12.05 -9.36 7.83
N ASP A 32 -13.28 -9.53 7.37
CA ASP A 32 -13.58 -10.06 6.03
C ASP A 32 -13.17 -9.07 4.94
N LEU A 33 -13.52 -7.79 5.10
CA LEU A 33 -13.10 -6.70 4.20
C LEU A 33 -11.58 -6.54 4.15
N TRP A 34 -10.90 -6.71 5.28
CA TRP A 34 -9.43 -6.72 5.30
C TRP A 34 -8.86 -7.91 4.52
N SER A 35 -9.44 -9.09 4.69
CA SER A 35 -9.02 -10.29 3.97
C SER A 35 -9.23 -10.18 2.46
N GLU A 36 -10.34 -9.55 2.03
CA GLU A 36 -10.70 -9.43 0.62
C GLU A 36 -9.95 -8.30 -0.10
N HIS A 37 -9.86 -7.13 0.53
CA HIS A 37 -9.34 -5.92 -0.12
C HIS A 37 -7.97 -5.49 0.37
N GLY A 38 -7.56 -5.88 1.58
CA GLY A 38 -6.31 -5.45 2.20
C GLY A 38 -6.26 -3.95 2.53
N VAL A 39 -7.42 -3.28 2.64
CA VAL A 39 -7.51 -1.83 2.90
C VAL A 39 -7.98 -1.58 4.34
N ARG A 40 -7.30 -0.66 5.02
CA ARG A 40 -7.70 -0.12 6.33
C ARG A 40 -8.01 1.37 6.20
N ASN A 41 -8.90 1.86 7.04
CA ASN A 41 -9.05 3.29 7.23
C ASN A 41 -7.86 3.85 8.02
N SER A 42 -7.29 4.96 7.56
CA SER A 42 -6.21 5.68 8.24
C SER A 42 -6.50 7.18 8.22
N ALA A 43 -5.93 7.92 9.18
CA ALA A 43 -6.12 9.37 9.24
C ALA A 43 -5.62 10.09 7.98
N LEU A 44 -4.62 9.53 7.28
CA LEU A 44 -4.05 10.09 6.06
C LEU A 44 -5.05 10.10 4.89
N LEU A 45 -6.00 9.15 4.83
CA LEU A 45 -7.00 9.09 3.77
C LEU A 45 -8.03 10.24 3.85
N ARG A 46 -8.14 10.92 5.00
CA ARG A 46 -8.98 12.12 5.15
C ARG A 46 -8.40 13.35 4.45
N LEU A 47 -7.10 13.34 4.13
CA LEU A 47 -6.44 14.43 3.42
C LEU A 47 -6.80 14.36 1.93
N PRO A 48 -7.34 15.44 1.33
CA PRO A 48 -7.79 15.42 -0.06
C PRO A 48 -6.63 15.31 -1.05
N TYR A 49 -5.44 15.80 -0.68
CA TYR A 49 -4.24 15.74 -1.50
C TYR A 49 -3.49 14.40 -1.40
N TRP A 50 -3.78 13.58 -0.38
CA TRP A 50 -3.03 12.34 -0.15
C TRP A 50 -3.37 11.25 -1.17
N ASN A 51 -2.36 10.76 -1.91
CA ASN A 51 -2.50 9.59 -2.77
C ASN A 51 -1.82 8.34 -2.14
N PRO A 52 -2.60 7.39 -1.59
CA PRO A 52 -2.04 6.18 -0.97
C PRO A 52 -1.36 5.23 -1.97
N ILE A 53 -1.62 5.37 -3.27
CA ILE A 53 -1.02 4.48 -4.29
C ILE A 53 0.39 4.96 -4.64
N ASP A 54 0.54 6.26 -4.84
CA ASP A 54 1.81 6.84 -5.27
C ASP A 54 2.76 7.11 -4.09
N TRP A 55 2.22 7.36 -2.89
CA TRP A 55 2.99 7.90 -1.76
C TRP A 55 3.18 6.91 -0.60
N VAL A 56 2.87 5.63 -0.82
CA VAL A 56 3.12 4.54 0.14
C VAL A 56 4.58 4.06 0.15
N ALA A 57 5.46 4.65 -0.67
CA ALA A 57 6.88 4.31 -0.73
C ALA A 57 7.65 4.73 0.56
N VAL A 58 7.38 4.04 1.65
CA VAL A 58 8.12 4.10 2.92
C VAL A 58 9.37 3.21 2.83
N ASP A 59 9.28 2.12 2.05
CA ASP A 59 10.31 1.07 1.98
C ASP A 59 11.72 1.54 1.62
N PRO A 60 11.96 2.47 0.66
CA PRO A 60 13.33 2.88 0.36
C PRO A 60 13.99 3.59 1.53
N MET A 61 13.25 4.49 2.21
CA MET A 61 13.78 5.23 3.35
C MET A 61 13.96 4.33 4.58
N HIS A 62 13.06 3.37 4.79
CA HIS A 62 13.19 2.43 5.91
C HIS A 62 14.34 1.44 5.70
N ASN A 63 14.50 0.91 4.49
CA ASN A 63 15.63 0.04 4.13
C ASN A 63 16.97 0.77 4.16
N TRP A 64 16.98 2.07 3.88
CA TRP A 64 18.14 2.92 4.10
C TRP A 64 18.45 3.07 5.60
N LEU A 65 17.45 3.42 6.43
CA LEU A 65 17.63 3.60 7.86
C LEU A 65 18.08 2.31 8.58
N LEU A 66 17.54 1.16 8.17
CA LEU A 66 17.91 -0.14 8.70
C LEU A 66 19.29 -0.63 8.23
N GLY A 67 19.95 0.12 7.34
CA GLY A 67 21.25 -0.27 6.76
C GLY A 67 21.17 -1.41 5.75
N VAL A 68 19.98 -1.99 5.50
CA VAL A 68 19.77 -3.09 4.55
C VAL A 68 20.20 -2.70 3.14
N LEU A 69 19.85 -1.47 2.74
CA LEU A 69 20.25 -0.94 1.44
C LEU A 69 21.77 -0.70 1.38
N GLN A 70 22.37 -0.23 2.46
CA GLN A 70 23.81 0.02 2.56
C GLN A 70 24.61 -1.29 2.46
N ALA A 71 24.17 -2.33 3.19
CA ALA A 71 24.75 -3.67 3.12
C ALA A 71 24.56 -4.30 1.73
N HIS A 72 23.39 -4.16 1.11
CA HIS A 72 23.18 -4.67 -0.25
C HIS A 72 24.05 -3.96 -1.28
N LEU A 73 24.19 -2.63 -1.20
CA LEU A 73 25.01 -1.88 -2.15
C LEU A 73 26.51 -2.15 -1.97
N GLY A 74 27.02 -2.18 -0.74
CA GLY A 74 28.45 -2.37 -0.48
C GLY A 74 28.90 -3.83 -0.45
N GLU A 75 28.18 -4.71 0.23
CA GLU A 75 28.62 -6.11 0.43
C GLU A 75 28.13 -7.04 -0.67
N VAL A 76 26.90 -6.85 -1.17
CA VAL A 76 26.31 -7.75 -2.17
C VAL A 76 26.63 -7.29 -3.59
N PHE A 77 26.53 -5.97 -3.86
CA PHE A 77 26.79 -5.42 -5.19
C PHE A 77 28.22 -4.88 -5.37
N GLY A 78 28.97 -4.65 -4.29
CA GLY A 78 30.37 -4.24 -4.36
C GLY A 78 30.60 -2.83 -4.91
N LEU A 79 29.62 -1.93 -4.74
CA LEU A 79 29.70 -0.52 -5.16
C LEU A 79 30.58 0.33 -4.23
#